data_AF-A0A3P1B2M4-F1
#
_entry.id   AF-A0A3P1B2M4-F1
#
_cell.length_a   1.000
_cell.length_b   1.000
_cell.length_c   1.000
_cell.angle_alpha   90.00
_cell.angle_beta   90.00
_cell.angle_gamma   90.00
#
_symmetry.space_group_name_H-M   'P 1'
#
loop_
_entity.id
_entity.type
_entity.pdbx_description
1 polymer ?
#
loop_
_entity_poly.entity_id
_entity_poly.type
_entity_poly.pdbx_seq_one_letter_code
_entity_poly.pdbx_strand_id
1 'polypeptide(L)'
;MKKFKIFAFSILGAALVTIGLYSCSNEETLNSNQDDSEQIANLQSRSDGDALIAHIDGANLVPQIDLYEFESELISSLIFEEIESIEIVSDLNPETNEYESYLNIIGKNPVNYSLTAFQTELIKDGNYLYFPDPETPELPITTFATHECDGNGCSSCSFVYEIKSNGKKGKITGCDCNDTGSCDHKVTDKDQADKNKDTAKTVLEILKAIF
;
A
#
# COMPACT_ATOMS: atom_id res chain seq x y z
N MET A 1 -54.55 -17.34 -26.75
CA MET A 1 -54.35 -15.87 -26.76
C MET A 1 -53.08 -15.51 -26.01
N LYS A 2 -52.35 -14.48 -26.48
CA LYS A 2 -51.11 -13.85 -25.96
C LYS A 2 -49.81 -14.43 -26.52
N LYS A 3 -48.83 -13.65 -27.03
CA LYS A 3 -48.74 -12.26 -27.53
C LYS A 3 -47.33 -12.19 -28.18
N PHE A 4 -47.22 -11.85 -29.47
CA PHE A 4 -45.94 -11.49 -30.09
C PHE A 4 -45.52 -10.09 -29.61
N LYS A 5 -44.22 -9.88 -29.36
CA LYS A 5 -43.60 -8.56 -29.31
C LYS A 5 -42.21 -8.61 -29.95
N ILE A 6 -42.10 -8.01 -31.12
CA ILE A 6 -40.84 -7.54 -31.70
C ILE A 6 -40.73 -6.07 -31.30
N PHE A 7 -39.55 -5.65 -30.85
CA PHE A 7 -39.15 -4.25 -30.88
C PHE A 7 -37.69 -4.18 -31.33
N ALA A 8 -37.49 -3.57 -32.49
CA ALA A 8 -36.22 -3.08 -33.01
C ALA A 8 -36.21 -1.56 -32.86
N PHE A 9 -35.09 -0.97 -32.45
CA PHE A 9 -34.64 0.39 -32.77
C PHE A 9 -33.12 0.41 -32.48
N SER A 10 -32.26 0.35 -33.49
CA SER A 10 -31.80 1.43 -34.38
C SER A 10 -30.61 2.20 -33.82
N ILE A 11 -29.57 2.19 -34.64
CA ILE A 11 -28.26 2.83 -34.55
C ILE A 11 -28.40 4.36 -34.56
N LEU A 12 -27.71 5.03 -33.65
CA LEU A 12 -27.22 6.42 -33.76
C LEU A 12 -25.81 6.37 -33.13
N GLY A 13 -24.70 6.80 -33.73
CA GLY A 13 -24.54 7.81 -34.78
C GLY A 13 -23.85 9.04 -34.20
N ALA A 14 -22.50 8.96 -34.10
CA ALA A 14 -21.49 10.02 -34.05
C ALA A 14 -21.47 11.07 -32.91
N ALA A 15 -20.29 11.21 -32.29
CA ALA A 15 -19.77 12.52 -31.88
C ALA A 15 -18.25 12.55 -32.11
N LEU A 16 -17.82 13.47 -32.97
CA LEU A 16 -16.42 13.84 -33.24
C LEU A 16 -15.75 14.41 -31.98
N VAL A 17 -14.49 14.06 -31.75
CA VAL A 17 -13.57 14.93 -30.99
C VAL A 17 -12.34 15.19 -31.85
N THR A 18 -12.37 16.34 -32.53
CA THR A 18 -11.20 17.06 -32.99
C THR A 18 -10.39 17.52 -31.78
N ILE A 19 -9.22 16.91 -31.55
CA ILE A 19 -8.23 17.47 -30.64
C ILE A 19 -7.26 18.28 -31.51
N GLY A 20 -7.36 19.60 -31.40
CA GLY A 20 -6.43 20.53 -32.02
C GLY A 20 -5.05 20.37 -31.42
N LEU A 21 -4.07 20.08 -32.27
CA LEU A 21 -2.67 20.24 -31.93
C LEU A 21 -2.37 21.74 -31.92
N TYR A 22 -2.39 22.35 -30.74
CA TYR A 22 -1.73 23.64 -30.53
C TYR A 22 -0.22 23.39 -30.53
N SER A 23 0.38 23.72 -31.67
CA SER A 23 1.80 24.00 -31.77
C SER A 23 2.07 25.30 -30.99
N CYS A 24 2.79 25.19 -29.88
CA CYS A 24 3.55 26.32 -29.34
C CYS A 24 4.97 26.23 -29.89
N SER A 25 5.16 26.84 -31.07
CA SER A 25 6.46 27.36 -31.49
C SER A 25 6.62 28.73 -30.86
N ASN A 26 7.66 28.92 -30.04
CA ASN A 26 8.70 29.90 -30.32
C ASN A 26 9.89 29.77 -29.35
N GLU A 27 11.08 29.91 -29.95
CA GLU A 27 12.38 30.10 -29.33
C GLU A 27 12.40 31.22 -28.30
N GLU A 28 13.15 31.06 -27.20
CA GLU A 28 14.22 31.98 -26.83
C GLU A 28 15.12 31.35 -25.73
N THR A 29 16.42 31.43 -25.96
CA THR A 29 17.52 31.02 -25.10
C THR A 29 17.54 31.74 -23.74
N LEU A 30 17.71 31.00 -22.65
CA LEU A 30 18.39 31.48 -21.43
C LEU A 30 18.97 30.30 -20.64
N ASN A 31 20.29 30.32 -20.50
CA ASN A 31 21.02 29.51 -19.53
C ASN A 31 20.45 29.68 -18.12
N SER A 32 20.20 28.60 -17.40
CA SER A 32 20.39 28.53 -15.95
C SER A 32 20.24 27.09 -15.46
N ASN A 33 21.38 26.51 -15.07
CA ASN A 33 21.61 25.73 -13.85
C ASN A 33 20.61 24.58 -13.55
N GLN A 34 21.01 23.31 -13.67
CA GLN A 34 21.74 22.63 -12.60
C GLN A 34 21.08 22.85 -11.22
N ASP A 35 19.80 22.48 -11.08
CA ASP A 35 19.09 22.47 -9.78
C ASP A 35 18.03 21.33 -9.65
N ASP A 36 17.72 20.58 -10.72
CA ASP A 36 16.67 19.54 -10.64
C ASP A 36 17.12 18.26 -9.92
N SER A 37 18.44 17.98 -9.87
CA SER A 37 18.94 16.74 -9.25
C SER A 37 18.91 16.78 -7.71
N GLU A 38 19.09 17.95 -7.10
CA GLU A 38 19.03 18.09 -5.63
C GLU A 38 17.59 18.21 -5.12
N GLN A 39 16.67 18.70 -5.95
CA GLN A 39 15.27 18.85 -5.57
C GLN A 39 14.51 17.51 -5.62
N ILE A 40 14.87 16.62 -6.55
CA ILE A 40 14.35 15.25 -6.59
C ILE A 40 14.95 14.39 -5.46
N ALA A 41 16.25 14.54 -5.16
CA ALA A 41 16.88 13.83 -4.05
C ALA A 41 16.30 14.22 -2.67
N ASN A 42 15.92 15.49 -2.48
CA ASN A 42 15.27 15.96 -1.25
C ASN A 42 13.79 15.56 -1.09
N LEU A 43 13.14 15.02 -2.13
CA LEU A 43 11.78 14.50 -2.04
C LEU A 43 11.74 13.02 -1.61
N GLN A 44 12.86 12.30 -1.72
CA GLN A 44 12.96 10.86 -1.50
C GLN A 44 13.06 10.47 -0.01
N SER A 45 13.72 11.30 0.80
CA SER A 45 13.75 11.19 2.26
C SER A 45 13.37 12.53 2.87
N ARG A 46 12.28 12.55 3.65
CA ARG A 46 11.93 13.75 4.43
C ARG A 46 12.88 13.89 5.61
N SER A 47 13.03 15.11 6.13
CA SER A 47 13.94 15.41 7.26
C SER A 47 13.53 14.75 8.59
N ASP A 48 12.32 14.22 8.66
CA ASP A 48 11.76 13.45 9.77
C ASP A 48 12.12 11.96 9.72
N GLY A 49 12.81 11.51 8.67
CA GLY A 49 13.27 10.12 8.55
C GLY A 49 12.31 9.22 7.76
N ASP A 50 11.21 9.74 7.24
CA ASP A 50 10.27 8.97 6.43
C ASP A 50 10.81 8.70 5.02
N ALA A 51 10.40 7.57 4.40
CA ALA A 51 10.78 7.20 3.04
C ALA A 51 9.60 7.35 2.07
N LEU A 52 9.82 8.01 0.92
CA LEU A 52 8.80 8.12 -0.12
C LEU A 52 8.50 6.74 -0.73
N ILE A 53 7.23 6.33 -0.79
CA ILE A 53 6.85 5.02 -1.38
C ILE A 53 6.02 5.19 -2.64
N ALA A 54 5.11 6.17 -2.68
CA ALA A 54 4.20 6.35 -3.80
C ALA A 54 3.77 7.80 -4.00
N HIS A 55 3.30 8.08 -5.21
CA HIS A 55 2.64 9.32 -5.58
C HIS A 55 1.21 9.03 -6.07
N ILE A 56 0.27 9.89 -5.70
CA ILE A 56 -1.14 9.84 -6.10
C ILE A 56 -1.30 10.72 -7.35
N ASP A 57 -1.54 10.09 -8.49
CA ASP A 57 -1.86 10.78 -9.75
C ASP A 57 -3.33 10.55 -10.11
N GLY A 58 -4.18 11.50 -9.72
CA GLY A 58 -5.62 11.41 -9.85
C GLY A 58 -6.19 10.27 -8.99
N ALA A 59 -6.66 9.21 -9.64
CA ALA A 59 -7.17 8.00 -8.98
C ALA A 59 -6.15 6.87 -8.91
N ASN A 60 -4.94 7.07 -9.45
CA ASN A 60 -3.92 6.03 -9.54
C ASN A 60 -2.87 6.21 -8.45
N LEU A 61 -2.44 5.10 -7.87
CA LEU A 61 -1.25 5.01 -7.04
C LEU A 61 -0.07 4.63 -7.92
N VAL A 62 0.95 5.47 -7.94
CA VAL A 62 2.17 5.27 -8.73
C VAL A 62 3.32 5.01 -7.75
N PRO A 63 3.76 3.75 -7.58
CA PRO A 63 4.93 3.44 -6.77
C PRO A 63 6.14 4.27 -7.23
N GLN A 64 6.86 4.83 -6.28
CA GLN A 64 8.12 5.57 -6.50
C GLN A 64 9.34 4.70 -6.20
N ILE A 65 9.13 3.46 -5.76
CA ILE A 65 10.15 2.44 -5.50
C ILE A 65 10.15 1.39 -6.63
N ASP A 66 11.33 0.83 -6.94
CA ASP A 66 11.41 -0.39 -7.74
C ASP A 66 10.95 -1.57 -6.87
N LEU A 67 9.74 -2.07 -7.15
CA LEU A 67 9.13 -3.15 -6.37
C LEU A 67 9.89 -4.47 -6.50
N TYR A 68 10.61 -4.71 -7.61
CA TYR A 68 11.38 -5.92 -7.79
C TYR A 68 12.67 -5.89 -6.97
N GLU A 69 13.37 -4.75 -6.97
CA GLU A 69 14.54 -4.56 -6.10
C GLU A 69 14.15 -4.61 -4.63
N PHE A 70 13.03 -3.98 -4.28
CA PHE A 70 12.49 -4.02 -2.92
C PHE A 70 12.13 -5.45 -2.47
N GLU A 71 11.46 -6.22 -3.32
CA GLU A 71 11.18 -7.63 -3.06
C GLU A 71 12.47 -8.44 -2.81
N SER A 72 13.46 -8.26 -3.68
CA SER A 72 14.75 -8.94 -3.58
C SER A 72 15.47 -8.62 -2.27
N GLU A 73 15.45 -7.35 -1.83
CA GLU A 73 16.13 -6.94 -0.59
C GLU A 73 15.40 -7.38 0.68
N LEU A 74 14.06 -7.45 0.65
CA LEU A 74 13.28 -8.03 1.75
C LEU A 74 13.62 -9.51 1.96
N ILE A 75 13.87 -10.24 0.88
CA ILE A 75 14.29 -11.66 0.90
C ILE A 75 15.76 -11.76 1.34
N SER A 76 16.66 -10.94 0.77
CA SER A 76 18.09 -10.94 1.10
C SER A 76 18.34 -10.67 2.59
N SER A 77 17.51 -9.79 3.18
CA SER A 77 17.57 -9.38 4.59
C SER A 77 16.91 -10.38 5.54
N LEU A 78 16.39 -11.50 5.03
CA LEU A 78 15.67 -12.52 5.80
C LEU A 78 14.49 -11.95 6.60
N ILE A 79 13.80 -10.94 6.06
CA ILE A 79 12.49 -10.52 6.59
C ILE A 79 11.44 -11.53 6.13
N PHE A 80 11.51 -11.91 4.86
CA PHE A 80 10.72 -12.97 4.25
C PHE A 80 11.62 -13.98 3.57
N GLU A 81 11.19 -15.23 3.48
CA GLU A 81 11.83 -16.25 2.66
C GLU A 81 11.43 -16.16 1.19
N GLU A 82 10.17 -15.84 0.97
CA GLU A 82 9.52 -15.73 -0.33
C GLU A 82 8.42 -14.68 -0.20
N ILE A 83 8.24 -13.83 -1.21
CA ILE A 83 7.17 -12.84 -1.24
C ILE A 83 6.11 -13.29 -2.23
N GLU A 84 4.85 -13.26 -1.79
CA GLU A 84 3.69 -13.55 -2.66
C GLU A 84 3.13 -12.27 -3.28
N SER A 85 3.15 -11.16 -2.53
CA SER A 85 2.69 -9.87 -3.03
C SER A 85 3.21 -8.69 -2.23
N ILE A 86 3.45 -7.57 -2.92
CA ILE A 86 3.65 -6.24 -2.34
C ILE A 86 2.59 -5.32 -2.96
N GLU A 87 1.75 -4.72 -2.12
CA GLU A 87 0.65 -3.88 -2.56
C GLU A 87 0.63 -2.56 -1.81
N ILE A 88 0.39 -1.47 -2.53
CA ILE A 88 0.08 -0.16 -1.96
C ILE A 88 -1.38 0.10 -2.26
N VAL A 89 -2.20 0.21 -1.21
CA VAL A 89 -3.65 0.37 -1.32
C VAL A 89 -4.08 1.66 -0.66
N SER A 90 -5.12 2.30 -1.20
CA SER A 90 -5.76 3.48 -0.61
C SER A 90 -7.26 3.33 -0.66
N ASP A 91 -7.92 3.43 0.49
CA ASP A 91 -9.36 3.27 0.61
C ASP A 91 -9.96 4.38 1.48
N LEU A 92 -11.24 4.69 1.22
CA LEU A 92 -11.97 5.70 1.98
C LEU A 92 -12.37 5.14 3.34
N ASN A 93 -11.86 5.73 4.42
CA ASN A 93 -12.35 5.48 5.76
C ASN A 93 -13.75 6.15 5.92
N PRO A 94 -14.83 5.39 6.14
CA PRO A 94 -16.18 5.92 6.20
C PRO A 94 -16.47 6.73 7.46
N GLU A 95 -15.64 6.63 8.51
CA GLU A 95 -15.82 7.37 9.76
C GLU A 95 -15.20 8.76 9.72
N THR A 96 -13.98 8.85 9.18
CA THR A 96 -13.26 10.12 9.02
C THR A 96 -13.59 10.80 7.70
N ASN A 97 -14.12 10.05 6.72
CA ASN A 97 -14.30 10.48 5.34
C ASN A 97 -12.98 10.93 4.68
N GLU A 98 -11.88 10.28 5.07
CA GLU A 98 -10.54 10.50 4.55
C GLU A 98 -10.01 9.22 3.90
N TYR A 99 -9.17 9.36 2.87
CA TYR A 99 -8.49 8.21 2.29
C TYR A 99 -7.31 7.81 3.17
N GLU A 100 -7.32 6.58 3.66
CA GLU A 100 -6.21 5.95 4.37
C GLU A 100 -5.43 5.08 3.39
N SER A 101 -4.10 5.11 3.48
CA SER A 101 -3.23 4.37 2.56
C SER A 101 -2.34 3.41 3.33
N TYR A 102 -2.06 2.26 2.74
CA TYR A 102 -1.32 1.19 3.38
C TYR A 102 -0.31 0.58 2.43
N LEU A 103 0.83 0.18 2.96
CA LEU A 103 1.71 -0.81 2.34
C LEU A 103 1.43 -2.17 2.98
N ASN A 104 1.13 -3.15 2.13
CA ASN A 104 0.91 -4.53 2.49
C ASN A 104 1.99 -5.40 1.84
N ILE A 105 2.66 -6.23 2.63
CA ILE A 105 3.61 -7.23 2.15
C ILE A 105 3.12 -8.58 2.64
N ILE A 106 2.94 -9.54 1.74
CA ILE A 106 2.57 -10.92 2.07
C ILE A 106 3.69 -11.83 1.58
N GLY A 107 4.17 -12.70 2.47
CA GLY A 107 5.24 -13.63 2.16
C GLY A 107 5.34 -14.77 3.17
N LYS A 108 6.38 -15.60 3.06
CA LYS A 108 6.63 -16.73 3.95
C LYS A 108 7.68 -16.33 4.99
N ASN A 109 7.43 -16.70 6.25
CA ASN A 109 8.38 -16.49 7.34
C ASN A 109 9.61 -17.42 7.15
N PRO A 110 10.85 -16.91 7.28
CA PRO A 110 12.09 -17.67 7.03
C PRO A 110 12.40 -18.77 8.04
N VAL A 111 11.74 -18.77 9.19
CA VAL A 111 11.98 -19.75 10.26
C VAL A 111 11.11 -21.00 10.07
N ASN A 112 9.85 -20.82 9.70
CA ASN A 112 8.85 -21.90 9.73
C ASN A 112 8.04 -22.03 8.42
N TYR A 113 8.30 -21.19 7.41
CA TYR A 113 7.57 -21.11 6.13
C TYR A 113 6.06 -20.84 6.28
N SER A 114 5.59 -20.37 7.43
CA SER A 114 4.20 -19.94 7.58
C SER A 114 3.95 -18.67 6.77
N LEU A 115 2.74 -18.53 6.25
CA LEU A 115 2.34 -17.31 5.55
C LEU A 115 2.20 -16.17 6.56
N THR A 116 2.86 -15.05 6.29
CA THR A 116 2.93 -13.87 7.15
C THR A 116 2.66 -12.62 6.32
N ALA A 117 1.86 -11.71 6.86
CA ALA A 117 1.65 -10.39 6.31
C ALA A 117 2.25 -9.33 7.22
N PHE A 118 2.91 -8.34 6.61
CA PHE A 118 3.29 -7.08 7.24
C PHE A 118 2.46 -5.96 6.63
N GLN A 119 1.86 -5.13 7.49
CA GLN A 119 1.05 -3.99 7.12
C GLN A 119 1.57 -2.74 7.80
N THR A 120 1.61 -1.64 7.06
CA THR A 120 1.84 -0.31 7.65
C THR A 120 0.91 0.74 7.08
N GLU A 121 0.44 1.65 7.93
CA GLU A 121 -0.29 2.86 7.55
C GLU A 121 0.72 3.91 7.04
N LEU A 122 0.50 4.40 5.82
CA LEU A 122 1.37 5.39 5.17
C LEU A 122 0.96 6.81 5.55
N ILE A 123 1.96 7.69 5.75
CA ILE A 123 1.73 9.11 5.97
C ILE A 123 1.48 9.78 4.64
N LYS A 124 0.35 10.48 4.53
CA LYS A 124 0.02 11.28 3.36
C LYS A 124 0.44 12.73 3.56
N ASP A 125 1.22 13.26 2.60
CA ASP A 125 1.53 14.69 2.51
C ASP A 125 1.29 15.17 1.07
N GLY A 126 0.21 15.94 0.90
CA GLY A 126 -0.31 16.31 -0.41
C GLY A 126 -0.66 15.06 -1.24
N ASN A 127 0.04 14.88 -2.36
CA ASN A 127 -0.11 13.73 -3.26
C ASN A 127 0.95 12.65 -3.03
N TYR A 128 1.79 12.77 -2.00
CA TYR A 128 2.86 11.81 -1.74
C TYR A 128 2.50 10.94 -0.53
N LEU A 129 2.91 9.68 -0.60
CA LEU A 129 2.73 8.68 0.44
C LEU A 129 4.08 8.22 0.93
N TYR A 130 4.26 8.27 2.25
CA TYR A 130 5.52 7.99 2.92
C TYR A 130 5.39 6.81 3.88
N PHE A 131 6.41 5.96 3.90
CA PHE A 131 6.63 5.00 4.97
C PHE A 131 7.12 5.76 6.21
N PRO A 132 6.40 5.67 7.34
CA PRO A 132 6.76 6.43 8.54
C PRO A 132 7.99 5.87 9.25
N ASP A 133 8.83 6.75 9.82
CA ASP A 133 9.92 6.35 10.70
C ASP A 133 9.39 5.70 12.01
N PRO A 134 9.66 4.40 12.27
CA PRO A 134 9.16 3.70 13.46
C PRO A 134 9.63 4.29 14.80
N GLU A 135 10.69 5.10 14.79
CA GLU A 135 11.22 5.82 15.94
C GLU A 135 10.47 7.13 16.24
N THR A 136 9.57 7.56 15.35
CA THR A 136 8.73 8.76 15.57
C THR A 136 7.86 8.59 16.82
N PRO A 137 8.01 9.43 17.87
CA PRO A 137 7.36 9.24 19.16
C PRO A 137 5.84 9.31 19.14
N GLU A 138 5.26 10.03 18.19
CA GLU A 138 3.82 10.30 18.09
C GLU A 138 3.06 9.26 17.26
N LEU A 139 3.75 8.29 16.65
CA LEU A 139 3.08 7.26 15.85
C LEU A 139 2.21 6.36 16.73
N PRO A 140 0.95 6.13 16.32
CA PRO A 140 0.11 5.13 16.96
C PRO A 140 0.80 3.77 17.05
N ILE A 141 0.60 3.07 18.16
CA ILE A 141 1.12 1.70 18.36
C ILE A 141 0.64 0.74 17.26
N THR A 142 -0.47 1.06 16.60
CA THR A 142 -1.09 0.27 15.54
C THR A 142 -0.58 0.58 14.14
N THR A 143 0.38 1.50 13.97
CA THR A 143 0.90 1.89 12.65
C THR A 143 1.60 0.74 11.92
N PHE A 144 2.19 -0.20 12.67
CA PHE A 144 2.85 -1.38 12.11
C PHE A 144 2.22 -2.64 12.68
N ALA A 145 1.80 -3.54 11.79
CA ALA A 145 1.15 -4.78 12.16
C ALA A 145 1.73 -5.96 11.37
N THR A 146 2.16 -6.99 12.09
CA THR A 146 2.47 -8.29 11.50
C THR A 146 1.38 -9.29 11.86
N HIS A 147 0.96 -10.08 10.88
CA HIS A 147 -0.06 -11.10 11.00
C HIS A 147 0.50 -12.42 10.47
N GLU A 148 0.65 -13.41 11.33
CA GLU A 148 1.01 -14.75 10.92
C GLU A 148 -0.27 -15.58 10.75
N CYS A 149 -0.35 -16.33 9.66
CA CYS A 149 -1.35 -17.37 9.50
C CYS A 149 -0.85 -18.65 10.19
N ASP A 150 -0.99 -18.69 11.51
CA ASP A 150 -0.73 -19.87 12.32
C ASP A 150 -1.95 -20.25 13.17
N GLY A 151 -2.02 -21.51 13.62
CA GLY A 151 -3.01 -21.98 14.58
C GLY A 151 -3.98 -23.08 14.11
N ASN A 152 -4.56 -23.79 15.09
CA ASN A 152 -5.60 -24.79 14.87
C ASN A 152 -6.94 -24.12 14.54
N GLY A 153 -7.63 -24.60 13.51
CA GLY A 153 -8.95 -24.10 13.12
C GLY A 153 -8.95 -23.10 11.96
N CYS A 154 -7.77 -22.79 11.40
CA CYS A 154 -7.68 -22.03 10.17
C CYS A 154 -7.98 -22.91 8.95
N SER A 155 -9.08 -22.62 8.25
CA SER A 155 -9.44 -23.36 7.02
C SER A 155 -8.79 -22.79 5.77
N SER A 156 -8.53 -21.48 5.75
CA SER A 156 -7.73 -20.81 4.72
C SER A 156 -7.05 -19.55 5.25
N CYS A 157 -5.82 -19.31 4.80
CA CYS A 157 -5.16 -18.02 4.98
C CYS A 157 -5.66 -17.08 3.90
N SER A 158 -6.46 -16.07 4.25
CA SER A 158 -6.83 -15.00 3.33
C SER A 158 -6.72 -13.67 4.03
N PHE A 159 -5.76 -12.86 3.63
CA PHE A 159 -5.59 -11.52 4.13
C PHE A 159 -6.66 -10.62 3.50
N VAL A 160 -7.83 -10.54 4.14
CA VAL A 160 -8.89 -9.63 3.72
C VAL A 160 -8.67 -8.29 4.38
N TYR A 161 -8.60 -7.24 3.56
CA TYR A 161 -8.71 -5.87 4.01
C TYR A 161 -10.20 -5.58 4.31
N GLU A 162 -10.59 -5.65 5.59
CA GLU A 162 -11.94 -5.28 6.01
C GLU A 162 -11.94 -3.91 6.67
N ILE A 163 -12.48 -2.89 5.98
CA ILE A 163 -13.00 -1.70 6.66
C ILE A 163 -14.31 -2.10 7.33
N LYS A 164 -14.26 -2.49 8.60
CA LYS A 164 -15.50 -2.82 9.31
C LYS A 164 -16.24 -1.51 9.64
N SER A 165 -17.54 -1.45 9.35
CA SER A 165 -18.47 -0.33 9.56
C SER A 165 -18.69 0.10 11.03
N ASN A 166 -17.78 -0.26 11.93
CA ASN A 166 -17.77 -0.03 13.37
C ASN A 166 -16.37 0.37 13.89
N GLY A 167 -15.59 1.09 13.08
CA GLY A 167 -14.39 1.81 13.52
C GLY A 167 -13.15 0.98 13.77
N LYS A 168 -13.08 -0.20 13.16
CA LYS A 168 -11.85 -1.00 13.15
C LYS A 168 -11.15 -0.76 11.82
N LYS A 169 -9.99 -0.07 11.88
CA LYS A 169 -9.06 0.18 10.78
C LYS A 169 -8.84 -1.07 9.95
N GLY A 170 -8.69 -0.90 8.63
CA GLY A 170 -8.50 -1.98 7.66
C GLY A 170 -7.37 -2.91 8.08
N LYS A 171 -7.74 -4.03 8.69
CA LYS A 171 -6.82 -4.98 9.29
C LYS A 171 -6.67 -6.14 8.35
N ILE A 172 -5.45 -6.43 7.95
CA ILE A 172 -5.13 -7.71 7.34
C ILE A 172 -5.46 -8.83 8.35
N THR A 173 -6.50 -9.62 8.07
CA THR A 173 -6.91 -10.71 8.95
C THR A 173 -6.31 -12.02 8.43
N GLY A 174 -5.40 -12.64 9.19
CA GLY A 174 -4.60 -13.77 8.68
C GLY A 174 -5.31 -15.12 8.56
N CYS A 175 -6.56 -15.25 9.02
CA CYS A 175 -7.23 -16.54 9.06
C CYS A 175 -8.73 -16.42 8.78
N ASP A 176 -9.22 -17.17 7.80
CA ASP A 176 -10.64 -17.42 7.61
C ASP A 176 -11.09 -18.50 8.61
N CYS A 177 -12.01 -18.12 9.49
CA CYS A 177 -12.55 -19.02 10.49
C CYS A 177 -13.74 -19.73 9.89
N ASN A 178 -13.74 -21.07 9.87
CA ASN A 178 -14.97 -21.83 9.55
C ASN A 178 -16.16 -21.26 10.36
N ASP A 179 -17.32 -21.11 9.70
CA ASP A 179 -18.56 -20.41 10.10
C ASP A 179 -19.10 -20.67 11.54
N THR A 180 -18.47 -21.53 12.33
CA THR A 180 -18.88 -21.94 13.68
C THR A 180 -17.84 -21.72 14.78
N GLY A 181 -16.65 -21.17 14.51
CA GLY A 181 -15.55 -21.07 15.48
C GLY A 181 -14.93 -19.69 15.60
N SER A 182 -14.71 -19.22 16.83
CA SER A 182 -13.77 -18.14 17.13
C SER A 182 -12.37 -18.65 16.83
N CYS A 183 -11.65 -18.07 15.86
CA CYS A 183 -10.21 -18.29 15.79
C CYS A 183 -9.56 -17.56 16.97
N ASP A 184 -8.65 -18.24 17.67
CA ASP A 184 -7.80 -17.61 18.68
C ASP A 184 -6.78 -16.72 17.98
N HIS A 185 -7.19 -15.52 17.59
CA HIS A 185 -6.26 -14.50 17.14
C HIS A 185 -5.56 -13.93 18.38
N LYS A 186 -4.25 -14.12 18.50
CA LYS A 186 -3.47 -13.43 19.52
C LYS A 186 -3.41 -11.94 19.16
N VAL A 187 -4.25 -11.14 19.81
CA VAL A 187 -4.23 -9.68 19.67
C VAL A 187 -3.16 -9.12 20.61
N THR A 188 -2.07 -8.66 19.99
CA THR A 188 -1.11 -7.65 20.46
C THR A 188 -0.94 -7.52 21.98
N ASP A 189 0.02 -8.26 22.52
CA ASP A 189 0.78 -7.84 23.71
C ASP A 189 1.83 -6.78 23.30
N LYS A 190 2.31 -5.98 24.27
CA LYS A 190 3.31 -4.92 24.04
C LYS A 190 4.56 -5.45 23.33
N ASP A 191 4.94 -6.68 23.63
CA ASP A 191 6.07 -7.38 23.02
C ASP A 191 5.89 -7.59 21.50
N GLN A 192 4.65 -7.69 21.02
CA GLN A 192 4.37 -7.77 19.58
C GLN A 192 4.50 -6.40 18.90
N ALA A 193 4.15 -5.31 19.58
CA ALA A 193 4.31 -3.96 19.02
C ALA A 193 5.78 -3.59 18.85
N ASP A 194 6.64 -3.94 19.81
CA ASP A 194 8.08 -3.69 19.70
C ASP A 194 8.70 -4.51 18.55
N LYS A 195 8.31 -5.77 18.37
CA LYS A 195 8.72 -6.59 17.21
C LYS A 195 8.26 -6.02 15.86
N ASN A 196 7.03 -5.49 15.81
CA ASN A 196 6.52 -4.86 14.59
C ASN A 196 7.32 -3.59 14.25
N LYS A 197 7.73 -2.82 15.26
CA LYS A 197 8.61 -1.66 15.08
C LYS A 197 10.00 -2.06 14.58
N ASP A 198 10.59 -3.13 15.13
CA ASP A 198 11.88 -3.63 14.68
C ASP A 198 11.81 -4.08 13.21
N THR A 199 10.76 -4.82 12.84
CA THR A 199 10.51 -5.21 11.44
C THR A 199 10.36 -3.99 10.55
N ALA A 200 9.56 -3.01 10.97
CA ALA A 200 9.36 -1.77 10.22
C ALA A 200 10.64 -0.96 10.06
N LYS A 201 11.55 -1.00 11.04
CA LYS A 201 12.84 -0.32 10.97
C LYS A 201 13.71 -0.94 9.87
N THR A 202 13.80 -2.26 9.82
CA THR A 202 14.54 -2.94 8.75
C THR A 202 13.91 -2.67 7.38
N VAL A 203 12.58 -2.69 7.28
CA VAL A 203 11.88 -2.33 6.03
C VAL A 203 12.22 -0.89 5.60
N LEU A 204 12.22 0.07 6.53
CA LEU A 204 12.60 1.45 6.25
C LEU A 204 14.06 1.59 5.81
N GLU A 205 14.98 0.88 6.44
CA GLU A 205 16.39 0.86 6.05
C GLU A 205 16.57 0.34 4.62
N ILE A 206 15.85 -0.73 4.25
CA ILE A 206 15.84 -1.25 2.88
C ILE A 206 15.28 -0.20 1.91
N LEU A 207 14.13 0.40 2.22
CA LEU A 207 13.52 1.42 1.37
C LEU A 207 14.48 2.59 1.12
N LYS A 208 15.16 3.07 2.16
CA LYS A 208 16.16 4.14 2.07
C LYS A 208 17.41 3.75 1.27
N ALA A 209 17.74 2.46 1.18
CA ALA A 209 18.92 1.98 0.47
C ALA A 209 18.68 1.82 -1.04
N ILE A 210 17.42 1.68 -1.47
CA ILE A 210 17.03 1.53 -2.88
C ILE A 210 16.97 2.89 -3.60
N PHE A 211 16.86 3.99 -2.85
CA PHE A 211 16.95 5.36 -3.38
C PHE A 211 18.39 5.85 -3.48
#